data_AF-A0A7X1FEH2-F1
#
_entry.id   AF-A0A7X1FEH2-F1
#
_cell.length_a   1.000
_cell.length_b   1.000
_cell.length_c   1.000
_cell.angle_alpha   90.00
_cell.angle_beta   90.00
_cell.angle_gamma   90.00
#
_symmetry.space_group_name_H-M   'P 1'
#
loop_
_entity.id
_entity.type
_entity.pdbx_description
1 polymer ?
#
loop_
_entity_poly.entity_id
_entity_poly.type
_entity_poly.pdbx_seq_one_letter_code
_entity_poly.pdbx_strand_id
1 'polypeptide(L)'
;MSECYAGIGECLDHGKNKNLHPRGYARVRHEGKSQVLLHRVVYAKANNLDIKDLDGLVIRHRCDNTRCIRPDHLIPGTDADNKRDAIERNRAARGEHHGNAKLTDAAVRLCRAMYIPRSRTLGTHALARKFGVSQYVISQAIRGLSWSHLNEQ
;
A
#
# COMPACT_ATOMS: atom_id res chain seq x y z
N MET A 1 -15.89 13.39 -5.28
CA MET A 1 -15.03 12.67 -6.24
C MET A 1 -13.73 13.45 -6.31
N SER A 2 -12.57 12.81 -6.11
CA SER A 2 -11.30 13.53 -5.89
C SER A 2 -10.82 14.26 -7.15
N GLU A 3 -10.58 15.56 -7.02
CA GLU A 3 -10.24 16.49 -8.11
C GLU A 3 -8.82 16.30 -8.71
N CYS A 4 -8.11 15.24 -8.32
CA CYS A 4 -6.72 14.96 -8.71
C CYS A 4 -6.52 14.42 -10.15
N TYR A 5 -7.60 14.32 -10.94
CA TYR A 5 -7.59 13.70 -12.28
C TYR A 5 -7.86 14.67 -13.45
N ALA A 6 -7.98 15.97 -13.19
CA ALA A 6 -8.13 16.98 -14.23
C ALA A 6 -6.82 17.12 -15.05
N GLY A 7 -6.76 16.48 -16.23
CA GLY A 7 -5.66 16.62 -17.20
C GLY A 7 -4.89 15.34 -17.55
N ILE A 8 -5.19 14.21 -16.91
CA ILE A 8 -4.62 12.91 -17.30
C ILE A 8 -5.58 12.28 -18.33
N GLY A 9 -5.13 12.09 -19.58
CA GLY A 9 -5.96 11.51 -20.64
C GLY A 9 -6.45 10.08 -20.34
N GLU A 10 -7.40 9.57 -21.11
CA GLU A 10 -8.05 8.21 -21.12
C GLU A 10 -7.40 6.97 -20.42
N CYS A 11 -6.07 6.81 -20.34
CA CYS A 11 -5.31 5.54 -20.24
C CYS A 11 -5.23 4.72 -21.54
N LEU A 12 -4.34 3.71 -21.60
CA LEU A 12 -4.22 2.75 -22.71
C LEU A 12 -4.06 1.34 -22.15
N ASP A 13 -5.06 0.47 -22.32
CA ASP A 13 -5.04 -0.90 -21.80
C ASP A 13 -4.11 -1.81 -22.62
N HIS A 14 -3.31 -2.64 -21.95
CA HIS A 14 -2.40 -3.57 -22.63
C HIS A 14 -3.05 -4.82 -23.27
N GLY A 15 -4.38 -5.01 -23.12
CA GLY A 15 -5.16 -6.05 -23.80
C GLY A 15 -4.82 -7.50 -23.43
N LYS A 16 -4.14 -7.73 -22.29
CA LYS A 16 -3.65 -9.08 -21.89
C LYS A 16 -4.47 -9.62 -20.73
N ASN A 17 -4.89 -10.88 -20.86
CA ASN A 17 -5.66 -11.60 -19.84
C ASN A 17 -4.96 -12.90 -19.37
N LYS A 18 -3.74 -13.16 -19.87
CA LYS A 18 -2.86 -14.29 -19.49
C LYS A 18 -1.44 -13.76 -19.29
N ASN A 19 -0.60 -14.49 -18.54
CA ASN A 19 0.78 -14.10 -18.20
C ASN A 19 0.87 -12.74 -17.49
N LEU A 20 -0.03 -12.49 -16.55
CA LEU A 20 -0.04 -11.28 -15.72
C LEU A 20 0.72 -11.52 -14.40
N HIS A 21 1.31 -10.46 -13.87
CA HIS A 21 1.70 -10.40 -12.46
C HIS A 21 0.45 -10.54 -11.57
N PRO A 22 0.52 -11.09 -10.34
CA PRO A 22 -0.59 -11.11 -9.38
C PRO A 22 -1.22 -9.75 -9.01
N ARG A 23 -0.69 -8.63 -9.54
CA ARG A 23 -1.22 -7.26 -9.37
C ARG A 23 -1.84 -6.71 -10.67
N GLY A 24 -2.05 -7.55 -11.68
CA GLY A 24 -2.63 -7.19 -12.98
C GLY A 24 -1.62 -6.80 -14.08
N TYR A 25 -0.38 -6.42 -13.73
CA TYR A 25 0.61 -5.97 -14.72
C TYR A 25 0.94 -7.04 -15.78
N ALA A 26 0.84 -6.69 -17.06
CA ALA A 26 1.34 -7.52 -18.16
C ALA A 26 2.84 -7.83 -18.05
N ARG A 27 3.19 -9.10 -18.31
CA ARG A 27 4.58 -9.55 -18.54
C ARG A 27 4.81 -9.88 -20.01
N VAL A 28 6.04 -9.66 -20.48
CA VAL A 28 6.50 -9.94 -21.85
C VAL A 28 7.93 -10.51 -21.84
N ARG A 29 8.30 -11.22 -22.92
CA ARG A 29 9.70 -11.54 -23.22
C ARG A 29 10.32 -10.35 -23.93
N HIS A 30 11.51 -9.93 -23.51
CA HIS A 30 12.24 -8.82 -24.10
C HIS A 30 13.75 -9.10 -23.97
N GLU A 31 14.48 -9.01 -25.09
CA GLU A 31 15.96 -9.16 -25.13
C GLU A 31 16.48 -10.38 -24.34
N GLY A 32 15.98 -11.57 -24.69
CA GLY A 32 16.31 -12.83 -24.01
C GLY A 32 15.60 -13.04 -22.67
N LYS A 33 15.39 -11.98 -21.86
CA LYS A 33 14.74 -12.03 -20.55
C LYS A 33 13.25 -12.42 -20.68
N SER A 34 12.83 -13.45 -19.93
CA SER A 34 11.54 -14.14 -20.15
C SER A 34 10.34 -13.63 -19.36
N GLN A 35 10.50 -12.67 -18.44
CA GLN A 35 9.44 -12.17 -17.54
C GLN A 35 9.56 -10.65 -17.24
N VAL A 36 9.76 -9.81 -18.25
CA VAL A 36 9.86 -8.34 -18.07
C VAL A 36 8.47 -7.70 -17.96
N LEU A 37 8.29 -6.72 -17.08
CA LEU A 37 7.04 -5.97 -16.95
C LEU A 37 6.84 -5.03 -18.16
N LEU A 38 5.69 -5.13 -18.84
CA LEU A 38 5.44 -4.40 -20.09
C LEU A 38 5.53 -2.88 -19.93
N HIS A 39 5.00 -2.32 -18.84
CA HIS A 39 5.09 -0.88 -18.60
C HIS A 39 6.54 -0.38 -18.46
N ARG A 40 7.47 -1.20 -17.92
CA ARG A 40 8.91 -0.84 -17.91
C ARG A 40 9.47 -0.77 -19.33
N VAL A 41 9.12 -1.72 -20.19
CA VAL A 41 9.54 -1.73 -21.61
C VAL A 41 8.99 -0.53 -22.37
N VAL A 42 7.73 -0.15 -22.13
CA VAL A 42 7.12 1.01 -22.79
C VAL A 42 7.73 2.31 -22.28
N TYR A 43 7.96 2.46 -20.97
CA TYR A 43 8.65 3.62 -20.42
C TYR A 43 10.08 3.75 -20.96
N ALA A 44 10.85 2.66 -20.97
CA ALA A 44 12.22 2.64 -21.48
C ALA A 44 12.26 3.13 -22.94
N LYS A 45 11.47 2.51 -23.82
CA LYS A 45 11.39 2.87 -25.24
C LYS A 45 10.94 4.32 -25.48
N ALA A 46 9.95 4.80 -24.73
CA ALA A 46 9.45 6.17 -24.88
C ALA A 46 10.49 7.25 -24.48
N ASN A 47 11.45 6.90 -23.62
CA ASN A 47 12.52 7.79 -23.15
C ASN A 47 13.88 7.50 -23.82
N ASN A 48 13.92 6.63 -24.84
CA ASN A 48 15.16 6.15 -25.50
C ASN A 48 16.18 5.51 -24.52
N LEU A 49 15.68 4.78 -23.53
CA LEU A 49 16.45 4.03 -22.53
C LEU A 49 16.34 2.52 -22.78
N ASP A 50 17.31 1.77 -22.26
CA ASP A 50 17.27 0.32 -22.10
C ASP A 50 16.59 -0.06 -20.77
N ILE A 51 16.07 -1.27 -20.65
CA ILE A 51 15.56 -1.82 -19.38
C ILE A 51 16.62 -1.81 -18.27
N LYS A 52 17.90 -2.02 -18.61
CA LYS A 52 19.01 -2.01 -17.64
C LYS A 52 19.21 -0.62 -17.00
N ASP A 53 18.90 0.45 -17.73
CA ASP A 53 19.03 1.83 -17.25
C ASP A 53 17.93 2.17 -16.22
N LEU A 54 16.94 1.29 -16.08
CA LEU A 54 15.87 1.36 -15.08
C LEU A 54 16.12 0.44 -13.87
N ASP A 55 17.26 -0.26 -13.79
CA ASP A 55 17.56 -1.12 -12.65
C ASP A 55 17.73 -0.26 -11.37
N GLY A 56 17.13 -0.70 -10.26
CA GLY A 56 16.96 0.10 -9.04
C GLY A 56 15.82 1.14 -9.08
N LEU A 57 15.24 1.46 -10.25
CA LEU A 57 14.08 2.35 -10.36
C LEU A 57 12.74 1.60 -10.32
N VAL A 58 11.74 2.23 -9.73
CA VAL A 58 10.34 1.81 -9.74
C VAL A 58 9.57 2.67 -10.74
N ILE A 59 9.04 2.06 -11.80
CA ILE A 59 8.12 2.73 -12.72
C ILE A 59 6.71 2.64 -12.14
N ARG A 60 6.11 3.80 -11.85
CA ARG A 60 4.82 3.95 -11.16
C ARG A 60 3.77 4.52 -12.10
N HIS A 61 2.51 4.22 -11.83
CA HIS A 61 1.37 4.73 -12.59
C HIS A 61 0.75 5.96 -11.91
N ARG A 62 0.76 7.12 -12.56
CA ARG A 62 0.00 8.30 -12.08
C ARG A 62 -1.49 7.97 -11.89
N CYS A 63 -2.03 7.23 -12.85
CA CYS A 63 -3.44 6.85 -12.97
C CYS A 63 -3.90 5.63 -12.14
N ASP A 64 -3.01 4.99 -11.37
CA ASP A 64 -3.26 3.73 -10.62
C ASP A 64 -3.79 2.50 -11.38
N ASN A 65 -4.13 2.62 -12.66
CA ASN A 65 -4.57 1.51 -13.49
C ASN A 65 -3.37 0.62 -13.87
N THR A 66 -3.27 -0.56 -13.25
CA THR A 66 -2.16 -1.51 -13.48
C THR A 66 -2.15 -2.12 -14.89
N ARG A 67 -3.27 -2.02 -15.63
CA ARG A 67 -3.36 -2.40 -17.05
C ARG A 67 -2.92 -1.30 -18.01
N CYS A 68 -2.75 -0.07 -17.52
CA CYS A 68 -2.34 1.05 -18.35
C CYS A 68 -0.87 0.96 -18.77
N ILE A 69 -0.62 1.25 -20.05
CA ILE A 69 0.71 1.32 -20.67
C ILE A 69 0.96 2.63 -21.44
N ARG A 70 0.15 3.68 -21.25
CA ARG A 70 0.44 4.99 -21.89
C ARG A 70 1.72 5.60 -21.29
N PRO A 71 2.73 5.97 -22.09
CA PRO A 71 4.00 6.53 -21.60
C PRO A 71 3.82 7.69 -20.60
N ASP A 72 2.96 8.66 -20.91
CA ASP A 72 2.75 9.87 -20.09
C ASP A 72 2.17 9.59 -18.70
N HIS A 73 1.58 8.40 -18.51
CA HIS A 73 1.03 7.95 -17.24
C HIS A 73 2.07 7.23 -16.37
N LEU A 74 3.24 6.92 -16.93
CA LEU A 74 4.32 6.19 -16.29
C LEU A 74 5.40 7.17 -15.82
N ILE A 75 5.82 7.05 -14.57
CA ILE A 75 6.86 7.89 -13.98
C ILE A 75 7.93 7.06 -13.29
N PRO A 76 9.19 7.48 -13.33
CA PRO A 76 10.22 6.89 -12.50
C PRO A 76 10.01 7.30 -11.03
N GLY A 77 10.70 6.62 -10.14
CA GLY A 77 10.70 6.89 -8.71
C GLY A 77 11.44 5.82 -7.94
N THR A 78 11.55 6.03 -6.65
CA THR A 78 12.15 5.09 -5.70
C THR A 78 11.10 4.19 -5.06
N ASP A 79 11.54 3.13 -4.37
CA ASP A 79 10.68 2.36 -3.47
C ASP A 79 10.07 3.23 -2.36
N ALA A 80 10.75 4.31 -1.94
CA ALA A 80 10.22 5.24 -0.95
C ALA A 80 9.06 6.07 -1.53
N ASP A 81 9.15 6.52 -2.79
CA ASP A 81 8.06 7.22 -3.47
C ASP A 81 6.86 6.30 -3.69
N ASN A 82 7.08 5.05 -4.11
CA ASN A 82 6.00 4.07 -4.25
C ASN A 82 5.31 3.74 -2.91
N LYS A 83 6.06 3.72 -1.80
CA LYS A 83 5.47 3.60 -0.45
C LYS A 83 4.68 4.85 -0.06
N ARG A 84 5.17 6.05 -0.38
CA ARG A 84 4.46 7.32 -0.14
C ARG A 84 3.15 7.37 -0.93
N ASP A 85 3.14 7.04 -2.22
CA ASP A 85 1.94 6.93 -3.04
C ASP A 85 0.92 5.91 -2.46
N ALA A 86 1.39 4.83 -1.84
CA ALA A 86 0.51 3.84 -1.21
C ALA A 86 -0.11 4.37 0.11
N ILE A 87 0.60 5.23 0.85
CA ILE A 87 0.11 5.89 2.07
C ILE A 87 -0.89 6.99 1.70
N GLU A 88 -0.50 7.93 0.83
CA GLU A 88 -1.35 9.05 0.37
C GLU A 88 -2.68 8.56 -0.22
N ARG A 89 -2.65 7.44 -0.96
CA ARG A 89 -3.84 6.84 -1.58
C ARG A 89 -4.56 5.83 -0.69
N ASN A 90 -4.26 5.78 0.61
CA ASN A 90 -4.88 4.90 1.61
C ASN A 90 -4.87 3.38 1.26
N ARG A 91 -3.85 2.94 0.52
CA ARG A 91 -3.64 1.52 0.13
C ARG A 91 -2.68 0.77 1.06
N ALA A 92 -2.02 1.47 1.99
CA ALA A 92 -1.23 0.85 3.03
C ALA A 92 -2.15 0.03 3.95
N ALA A 93 -1.80 -1.25 4.18
CA ALA A 93 -2.53 -2.10 5.11
C ALA A 93 -2.47 -1.51 6.54
N ARG A 94 -3.63 -1.25 7.13
CA ARG A 94 -3.79 -0.61 8.44
C ARG A 94 -4.74 -1.41 9.33
N GLY A 95 -4.67 -1.17 10.64
CA GLY A 95 -5.47 -1.89 11.63
C GLY A 95 -5.31 -3.41 11.50
N GLU A 96 -6.42 -4.13 11.51
CA GLU A 96 -6.46 -5.60 11.47
C GLU A 96 -6.03 -6.21 10.13
N HIS A 97 -6.00 -5.43 9.05
CA HIS A 97 -5.47 -5.88 7.75
C HIS A 97 -3.94 -5.86 7.69
N HIS A 98 -3.26 -5.25 8.67
CA HIS A 98 -1.79 -5.24 8.72
C HIS A 98 -1.27 -6.61 9.16
N GLY A 99 -0.34 -7.22 8.41
CA GLY A 99 0.09 -8.62 8.63
C GLY A 99 0.69 -8.94 10.02
N ASN A 100 1.16 -7.92 10.75
CA ASN A 100 1.64 -8.07 12.13
C ASN A 100 0.59 -7.68 13.21
N ALA A 101 -0.65 -7.38 12.82
CA ALA A 101 -1.71 -7.02 13.77
C ALA A 101 -1.99 -8.18 14.74
N LYS A 102 -2.16 -7.84 16.02
CA LYS A 102 -2.50 -8.77 17.11
C LYS A 102 -3.83 -8.42 17.79
N LEU A 103 -4.51 -7.39 17.31
CA LEU A 103 -5.82 -6.94 17.77
C LEU A 103 -6.71 -6.73 16.52
N THR A 104 -8.02 -6.67 16.73
CA THR A 104 -9.01 -6.25 15.74
C THR A 104 -9.46 -4.81 16.00
N ASP A 105 -10.08 -4.16 15.01
CA ASP A 105 -10.70 -2.83 15.18
C ASP A 105 -11.70 -2.86 16.36
N ALA A 106 -12.50 -3.94 16.45
CA ALA A 106 -13.42 -4.18 17.56
C ALA A 106 -12.71 -4.35 18.91
N ALA A 107 -11.61 -5.11 18.98
CA ALA A 107 -10.84 -5.28 20.21
C ALA A 107 -10.24 -3.96 20.70
N VAL A 108 -9.78 -3.10 19.79
CA VAL A 108 -9.24 -1.77 20.14
C VAL A 108 -10.33 -0.83 20.62
N ARG A 109 -11.50 -0.80 19.96
CA ARG A 109 -12.68 -0.05 20.46
C ARG A 109 -13.08 -0.53 21.86
N LEU A 110 -13.09 -1.84 22.11
CA LEU A 110 -13.38 -2.40 23.43
C LEU A 110 -12.33 -2.00 24.47
N CYS A 111 -11.04 -2.04 24.12
CA CYS A 111 -9.96 -1.58 25.01
C CYS A 111 -10.12 -0.11 25.38
N ARG A 112 -10.45 0.76 24.43
CA ARG A 112 -10.66 2.19 24.69
C ARG A 112 -11.86 2.44 25.60
N ALA A 113 -12.99 1.78 25.34
CA ALA A 113 -14.21 1.93 26.13
C ALA A 113 -14.08 1.34 27.56
N MET A 114 -13.33 0.24 27.73
CA MET A 114 -13.12 -0.40 29.03
C MET A 114 -11.96 0.18 29.85
N TYR A 115 -11.07 0.97 29.26
CA TYR A 115 -9.82 1.36 29.92
C TYR A 115 -10.05 2.29 31.11
N ILE A 116 -9.58 1.86 32.28
CA ILE A 116 -9.53 2.69 33.49
C ILE A 116 -8.07 2.88 33.90
N PRO A 117 -7.55 4.13 33.93
CA PRO A 117 -6.20 4.43 34.39
C PRO A 117 -5.92 3.84 35.79
N ARG A 118 -4.75 3.23 35.95
CA ARG A 118 -4.28 2.59 37.20
C ARG A 118 -5.15 1.41 37.73
N SER A 119 -6.19 0.97 37.03
CA SER A 119 -7.00 -0.18 37.45
C SER A 119 -6.25 -1.51 37.35
N ARG A 120 -6.39 -2.37 38.37
CA ARG A 120 -5.84 -3.75 38.38
C ARG A 120 -6.57 -4.70 37.44
N THR A 121 -7.83 -4.43 37.11
CA THR A 121 -8.73 -5.28 36.30
C THR A 121 -8.98 -4.72 34.90
N LEU A 122 -8.95 -3.40 34.75
CA LEU A 122 -9.27 -2.68 33.50
C LEU A 122 -8.15 -1.73 33.04
N GLY A 123 -6.97 -1.81 33.67
CA GLY A 123 -5.77 -1.11 33.22
C GLY A 123 -5.05 -1.84 32.07
N THR A 124 -4.06 -1.19 31.48
CA THR A 124 -3.32 -1.66 30.30
C THR A 124 -2.74 -3.08 30.45
N HIS A 125 -2.17 -3.44 31.61
CA HIS A 125 -1.66 -4.79 31.87
C HIS A 125 -2.76 -5.87 31.95
N ALA A 126 -3.96 -5.51 32.41
CA ALA A 126 -5.07 -6.46 32.53
C ALA A 126 -5.71 -6.73 31.18
N LEU A 127 -5.94 -5.68 30.39
CA LEU A 127 -6.36 -5.77 28.99
C LEU A 127 -5.33 -6.54 28.15
N ALA A 128 -4.02 -6.30 28.37
CA ALA A 128 -2.95 -7.02 27.68
C ALA A 128 -3.02 -8.54 27.89
N ARG A 129 -3.21 -8.98 29.14
CA ARG A 129 -3.46 -10.41 29.45
C ARG A 129 -4.73 -10.93 28.80
N LYS A 130 -5.83 -10.17 28.83
CA LYS A 130 -7.13 -10.55 28.23
C LYS A 130 -7.04 -10.79 26.72
N PHE A 131 -6.22 -10.02 26.02
CA PHE A 131 -6.05 -10.11 24.56
C PHE A 131 -4.79 -10.87 24.11
N GLY A 132 -3.99 -11.43 25.03
CA GLY A 132 -2.77 -12.18 24.67
C GLY A 132 -1.68 -11.34 24.01
N VAL A 133 -1.62 -10.04 24.29
CA VAL A 133 -0.65 -9.09 23.70
C VAL A 133 0.23 -8.44 24.76
N SER A 134 1.30 -7.73 24.34
CA SER A 134 2.10 -6.95 25.27
C SER A 134 1.35 -5.71 25.77
N GLN A 135 1.72 -5.23 26.97
CA GLN A 135 1.16 -3.99 27.52
C GLN A 135 1.40 -2.78 26.61
N TYR A 136 2.54 -2.75 25.90
CA TYR A 136 2.88 -1.71 24.94
C TYR A 136 1.87 -1.65 23.80
N VAL A 137 1.45 -2.79 23.23
CA VAL A 137 0.45 -2.83 22.14
C VAL A 137 -0.88 -2.21 22.58
N ILE A 138 -1.34 -2.55 23.79
CA ILE A 138 -2.56 -1.96 24.38
C ILE A 138 -2.39 -0.46 24.63
N SER A 139 -1.24 -0.03 25.15
CA SER A 139 -0.94 1.39 25.40
C SER A 139 -0.98 2.22 24.12
N GLN A 140 -0.34 1.74 23.03
CA GLN A 140 -0.36 2.39 21.72
C GLN A 140 -1.77 2.43 21.10
N ALA A 141 -2.55 1.37 21.27
CA ALA A 141 -3.91 1.27 20.74
C ALA A 141 -4.91 2.19 21.48
N ILE A 142 -4.81 2.29 22.81
CA ILE A 142 -5.61 3.20 23.64
C ILE A 142 -5.25 4.65 23.35
N ARG A 143 -3.95 4.98 23.23
CA ARG A 143 -3.47 6.33 22.89
C ARG A 143 -3.74 6.75 21.44
N GLY A 144 -4.33 5.87 20.62
CA GLY A 144 -4.62 6.17 19.22
C GLY A 144 -3.40 6.28 18.30
N LEU A 145 -2.22 5.80 18.74
CA LEU A 145 -0.96 5.95 18.01
C LEU A 145 -0.74 4.86 16.95
N SER A 146 -1.13 3.62 17.23
CA SER A 146 -1.04 2.49 16.28
C SER A 146 -2.36 2.16 15.58
N TRP A 147 -3.46 2.81 15.99
CA TRP A 147 -4.82 2.65 15.45
C TRP A 147 -5.47 4.03 15.29
N SER A 148 -4.78 4.95 14.61
CA SER A 148 -5.20 6.34 14.44
C SER A 148 -6.46 6.48 13.58
N HIS A 149 -6.66 5.57 12.61
CA HIS A 149 -7.86 5.52 11.76
C HIS A 149 -9.17 5.26 12.54
N LEU A 150 -9.07 4.84 13.81
CA LEU A 150 -10.21 4.70 14.72
C LEU A 150 -10.54 5.97 15.52
N ASN A 151 -9.82 7.07 15.28
CA ASN A 151 -10.04 8.36 15.95
C ASN A 151 -10.83 9.35 15.06
N GLU A 152 -10.98 9.05 13.77
CA GLU A 152 -11.59 9.91 12.75
C GLU A 152 -13.12 9.71 12.66
N GLN A 153 -13.81 9.76 13.81
CA GLN A 153 -15.27 9.61 13.95
C GLN A 153 -15.86 10.70 14.84
#